data_AF-A0A2W5MVY3-F1
#
_entry.id   AF-A0A2W5MVY3-F1
#
_cell.length_a   1.000
_cell.length_b   1.000
_cell.length_c   1.000
_cell.angle_alpha   90.00
_cell.angle_beta   90.00
_cell.angle_gamma   90.00
#
_symmetry.space_group_name_H-M   'P 1'
#
loop_
_entity.id
_entity.type
_entity.pdbx_description
1 polymer ?
#
loop_
_entity_poly.entity_id
_entity_poly.type
_entity_poly.pdbx_seq_one_letter_code
_entity_poly.pdbx_strand_id
1 'polypeptide(L)'
;MNYKSFVCMTSMAAFLLVACTKENPLEKHPPEAVAQYIFENSRSGVGECVKAWSTAKATNEAVLARCEPHAIRIAGLLNVGGFGPNISSENIRIPEVWQHVIKLYEKQAEESRERSRQLREKARKNLPFLNKINPQ
;
A
#
# COMPACT_ATOMS: atom_id res chain seq x y z
N MET A 1 73.89 -1.95 -6.74
CA MET A 1 72.59 -1.52 -7.30
C MET A 1 71.49 -2.13 -6.45
N ASN A 2 70.87 -1.32 -5.59
CA ASN A 2 69.95 -1.75 -4.54
C ASN A 2 68.51 -1.72 -5.07
N TYR A 3 67.90 -2.89 -5.15
CA TYR A 3 66.49 -3.14 -5.47
C TYR A 3 65.67 -3.13 -4.18
N LYS A 4 65.57 -1.97 -3.53
CA LYS A 4 64.63 -1.74 -2.44
C LYS A 4 63.99 -0.38 -2.72
N SER A 5 62.66 -0.33 -2.62
CA SER A 5 61.80 0.87 -2.75
C SER A 5 61.03 1.06 -4.06
N PHE A 6 60.43 0.01 -4.62
CA PHE A 6 59.35 0.17 -5.62
C PHE A 6 58.20 -0.81 -5.39
N VAL A 7 57.74 -0.94 -4.15
CA VAL A 7 56.51 -1.66 -3.81
C VAL A 7 55.76 -0.85 -2.76
N CYS A 8 55.25 0.32 -3.14
CA CYS A 8 54.30 1.07 -2.33
C CYS A 8 53.75 2.22 -3.17
N MET A 9 52.62 2.01 -3.84
CA MET A 9 51.61 3.01 -4.25
C MET A 9 50.93 2.57 -5.55
N THR A 10 49.96 1.65 -5.45
CA THR A 10 48.78 1.59 -6.37
C THR A 10 47.83 0.49 -5.89
N SER A 11 47.39 0.54 -4.62
CA SER A 11 46.34 -0.38 -4.13
C SER A 11 45.35 0.36 -3.24
N MET A 12 44.76 1.45 -3.76
CA MET A 12 43.70 2.18 -3.06
C MET A 12 42.88 3.04 -4.03
N ALA A 13 42.21 2.41 -4.98
CA ALA A 13 41.22 3.10 -5.84
C ALA A 13 40.01 2.19 -6.16
N ALA A 14 39.62 1.32 -5.23
CA ALA A 14 38.52 0.37 -5.41
C ALA A 14 37.51 0.34 -4.25
N PHE A 15 37.44 1.40 -3.45
CA PHE A 15 36.37 1.59 -2.46
C PHE A 15 35.74 2.95 -2.72
N LEU A 16 34.41 3.02 -2.58
CA LEU A 16 33.52 4.20 -2.71
C LEU A 16 32.71 4.32 -4.01
N LEU A 17 32.23 3.19 -4.55
CA LEU A 17 30.86 3.14 -5.05
C LEU A 17 30.00 2.32 -4.09
N VAL A 18 29.98 2.72 -2.81
CA VAL A 18 28.86 2.35 -1.95
C VAL A 18 27.71 3.23 -2.44
N ALA A 19 26.98 2.75 -3.44
CA ALA A 19 25.66 3.27 -3.70
C ALA A 19 24.88 3.07 -2.39
N CYS A 20 24.64 4.16 -1.65
CA CYS A 20 23.68 4.15 -0.56
C CYS A 20 22.31 3.86 -1.18
N THR A 21 21.98 2.59 -1.36
CA THR A 21 20.60 2.15 -1.57
C THR A 21 19.88 2.51 -0.28
N LYS A 22 19.18 3.65 -0.29
CA LYS A 22 18.29 4.04 0.79
C LYS A 22 17.22 2.96 0.89
N GLU A 23 17.38 2.06 1.84
CA GLU A 23 16.41 1.00 2.10
C GLU A 23 15.03 1.61 2.35
N ASN A 24 14.00 1.00 1.78
CA ASN A 24 12.64 1.39 2.06
C ASN A 24 12.26 0.91 3.47
N PRO A 25 11.94 1.79 4.44
CA PRO A 25 11.63 1.39 5.80
C PRO A 25 10.48 0.37 5.90
N LEU A 26 9.54 0.43 4.94
CA LEU A 26 8.38 -0.43 4.90
C LEU A 26 8.71 -1.90 4.55
N GLU A 27 9.85 -2.16 3.91
CA GLU A 27 10.29 -3.54 3.58
C GLU A 27 10.66 -4.35 4.84
N LYS A 28 10.86 -3.69 5.98
CA LYS A 28 11.15 -4.34 7.27
C LYS A 28 9.89 -4.86 7.96
N HIS A 29 8.71 -4.54 7.42
CA HIS A 29 7.42 -4.91 7.98
C HIS A 29 6.71 -5.92 7.07
N PRO A 30 5.91 -6.84 7.63
CA PRO A 30 5.07 -7.71 6.82
C PRO A 30 4.10 -6.87 5.95
N PRO A 31 4.02 -7.12 4.63
CA PRO A 31 3.19 -6.30 3.74
C PRO A 31 1.71 -6.33 4.12
N GLU A 32 1.24 -7.42 4.71
CA GLU A 32 -0.11 -7.56 5.26
C GLU A 32 -0.38 -6.57 6.40
N ALA A 33 0.58 -6.39 7.31
CA ALA A 33 0.44 -5.51 8.47
C ALA A 33 0.39 -4.04 8.03
N VAL A 34 1.26 -3.66 7.10
CA VAL A 34 1.25 -2.32 6.49
C VAL A 34 -0.07 -2.08 5.76
N ALA A 35 -0.52 -3.04 4.96
CA ALA A 35 -1.77 -2.96 4.21
C ALA A 35 -2.99 -2.84 5.13
N GLN A 36 -3.06 -3.62 6.21
CA GLN A 36 -4.13 -3.55 7.19
C GLN A 36 -4.20 -2.17 7.83
N TYR A 37 -3.06 -1.63 8.27
CA TYR A 37 -3.01 -0.30 8.86
C TYR A 37 -3.44 0.78 7.86
N ILE A 38 -2.98 0.71 6.61
CA ILE A 38 -3.41 1.63 5.55
C ILE A 38 -4.92 1.52 5.34
N PHE A 39 -5.48 0.31 5.28
CA PHE A 39 -6.91 0.10 5.08
C PHE A 39 -7.75 0.70 6.22
N GLU A 40 -7.32 0.53 7.47
CA GLU A 40 -8.02 1.04 8.65
C GLU A 40 -7.92 2.57 8.79
N ASN A 41 -6.78 3.16 8.40
CA ASN A 41 -6.48 4.57 8.67
C ASN A 41 -6.58 5.47 7.43
N SER A 42 -6.60 4.90 6.23
CA SER A 42 -6.84 5.65 5.01
C SER A 42 -8.32 5.61 4.66
N ARG A 43 -9.00 6.74 4.86
CA ARG A 43 -10.40 6.89 4.41
C ARG A 43 -10.50 6.56 2.92
N SER A 44 -11.55 5.83 2.56
CA SER A 44 -11.87 5.35 1.21
C SER A 44 -11.74 6.47 0.17
N GLY A 45 -10.74 6.39 -0.72
CA GLY A 45 -10.50 7.42 -1.72
C GLY A 45 -9.24 7.23 -2.57
N VAL A 46 -8.73 6.00 -2.67
CA VAL A 46 -7.45 5.72 -3.33
C VAL A 46 -7.60 4.78 -4.53
N GLY A 47 -8.81 4.56 -5.05
CA GLY A 47 -9.12 3.48 -6.00
C GLY A 47 -8.22 3.41 -7.25
N GLU A 48 -7.99 4.51 -7.96
CA GLU A 48 -7.09 4.53 -9.14
C GLU A 48 -5.62 4.42 -8.72
N CYS A 49 -5.25 5.03 -7.59
CA CYS A 49 -3.89 5.06 -7.07
C CYS A 49 -3.43 3.71 -6.50
N VAL A 50 -4.32 2.98 -5.82
CA VAL A 50 -4.07 1.62 -5.34
C VAL A 50 -3.77 0.71 -6.51
N LYS A 51 -4.53 0.81 -7.61
CA LYS A 51 -4.28 0.02 -8.82
C LYS A 51 -2.92 0.38 -9.41
N ALA A 52 -2.64 1.67 -9.58
CA ALA A 52 -1.36 2.17 -10.07
C ALA A 52 -0.17 1.66 -9.24
N TRP A 53 -0.26 1.72 -7.91
CA TRP A 53 0.82 1.30 -7.03
C TRP A 53 0.92 -0.22 -6.87
N SER A 54 -0.16 -0.98 -7.12
CA SER A 54 -0.16 -2.44 -7.09
C SER A 54 0.50 -3.12 -8.30
N THR A 55 0.76 -2.35 -9.37
CA THR A 55 1.36 -2.85 -10.60
C THR A 55 2.83 -2.49 -10.68
N ALA A 56 3.70 -3.50 -10.81
CA ALA A 56 5.14 -3.32 -11.00
C ALA A 56 5.52 -2.76 -12.38
N LYS A 57 4.60 -2.75 -13.35
CA LYS A 57 4.82 -2.20 -14.70
C LYS A 57 4.71 -0.68 -14.70
N ALA A 58 5.41 -0.05 -15.65
CA ALA A 58 5.39 1.38 -15.90
C ALA A 58 3.95 1.92 -15.96
N THR A 59 3.50 2.46 -14.84
CA THR A 59 2.26 3.22 -14.77
C THR A 59 2.52 4.55 -15.44
N ASN A 60 1.56 5.04 -16.23
CA ASN A 60 1.63 6.36 -16.86
C ASN A 60 2.02 7.42 -15.82
N GLU A 61 3.09 8.16 -16.08
CA GLU A 61 3.61 9.19 -15.16
C GLU A 61 2.54 10.21 -14.75
N ALA A 62 1.59 10.52 -15.65
CA ALA A 62 0.47 11.41 -15.35
C ALA A 62 -0.48 10.82 -14.28
N VAL A 63 -0.65 9.50 -14.24
CA VAL A 63 -1.44 8.83 -13.19
C VAL A 63 -0.68 8.88 -11.86
N LEU A 64 0.61 8.57 -11.88
CA LEU A 64 1.46 8.63 -10.68
C LEU A 64 1.50 10.06 -10.10
N ALA A 65 1.61 11.08 -10.94
CA ALA A 65 1.57 12.48 -10.54
C ALA A 65 0.25 12.86 -9.87
N ARG A 66 -0.90 12.40 -10.39
CA ARG A 66 -2.21 12.60 -9.73
C ARG A 66 -2.31 11.89 -8.38
N CYS A 67 -1.60 10.79 -8.22
CA CYS A 67 -1.59 9.99 -7.00
C CYS A 67 -0.60 10.50 -5.95
N GLU A 68 0.31 11.39 -6.31
CA GLU A 68 1.35 11.91 -5.42
C GLU A 68 0.80 12.53 -4.11
N PRO A 69 -0.28 13.34 -4.11
CA PRO A 69 -0.86 13.85 -2.86
C PRO A 69 -1.39 12.73 -1.94
N HIS A 70 -1.90 11.65 -2.54
CA HIS A 70 -2.33 10.49 -1.77
C HIS A 70 -1.13 9.74 -1.19
N ALA A 71 -0.04 9.58 -1.96
CA ALA A 71 1.19 8.96 -1.48
C ALA A 71 1.79 9.74 -0.30
N ILE A 72 1.86 11.08 -0.40
CA ILE A 72 2.33 11.94 0.69
C ILE A 72 1.49 11.75 1.95
N ARG A 73 0.15 11.74 1.81
CA ARG A 73 -0.75 11.53 2.95
C ARG A 73 -0.56 10.15 3.59
N ILE A 74 -0.42 9.11 2.79
CA ILE A 74 -0.20 7.73 3.27
C ILE A 74 1.16 7.62 3.96
N ALA A 75 2.20 8.21 3.40
CA ALA A 75 3.51 8.29 4.03
C ALA A 75 3.44 8.98 5.40
N GLY A 76 2.71 10.10 5.51
CA GLY A 76 2.43 10.74 6.79
C GLY A 76 1.74 9.81 7.80
N LEU A 77 0.71 9.08 7.35
CA LEU A 77 0.00 8.11 8.21
C LEU A 77 0.92 6.98 8.70
N LEU A 78 1.81 6.48 7.85
CA LEU A 78 2.74 5.40 8.20
C LEU A 78 3.85 5.86 9.13
N ASN A 79 4.34 7.09 8.97
CA ASN A 79 5.26 7.70 9.93
C ASN A 79 4.60 7.82 11.31
N VAL A 80 3.36 8.30 11.38
CA VAL A 80 2.59 8.38 12.65
C VAL A 80 2.33 6.97 13.23
N GLY A 81 2.13 5.98 12.37
CA GLY A 81 1.91 4.59 12.76
C GLY A 81 3.15 3.83 13.23
N GLY A 82 4.34 4.43 13.17
CA GLY A 82 5.57 3.81 13.65
C GLY A 82 6.20 2.77 12.70
N PHE A 83 5.85 2.79 11.41
CA PHE A 83 6.40 1.88 10.38
C PHE A 83 7.82 2.23 9.90
N GLY A 84 8.49 3.15 10.60
CA GLY A 84 9.83 3.61 10.30
C GLY A 84 9.94 5.13 10.18
N PRO A 85 11.15 5.67 10.35
CA PRO A 85 11.38 7.11 10.24
C PRO A 85 11.45 7.55 8.78
N ASN A 86 10.97 8.77 8.51
CA ASN A 86 11.15 9.48 7.24
C ASN A 86 10.62 8.72 6.00
N ILE A 87 9.50 8.02 6.15
CA ILE A 87 8.79 7.41 5.02
C ILE A 87 8.33 8.55 4.10
N SER A 88 8.74 8.52 2.84
CA SER A 88 8.32 9.46 1.80
C SER A 88 7.26 8.86 0.89
N SER A 89 6.70 9.68 0.00
CA SER A 89 5.76 9.23 -1.04
C SER A 89 6.36 8.21 -2.01
N GLU A 90 7.67 8.23 -2.24
CA GLU A 90 8.38 7.23 -3.06
C GLU A 90 8.37 5.85 -2.40
N ASN A 91 8.49 5.81 -1.08
CA ASN A 91 8.47 4.55 -0.31
C ASN A 91 7.12 3.85 -0.39
N ILE A 92 6.05 4.57 -0.75
CA ILE A 92 4.70 4.02 -0.86
C ILE A 92 4.56 3.07 -2.04
N ARG A 93 5.43 3.14 -3.04
CA ARG A 93 5.29 2.39 -4.30
C ARG A 93 5.78 0.93 -4.17
N ILE A 94 5.24 0.19 -3.19
CA ILE A 94 5.51 -1.25 -2.96
C ILE A 94 4.29 -2.06 -3.44
N PRO A 95 4.37 -2.73 -4.61
CA PRO A 95 3.24 -3.45 -5.20
C PRO A 95 2.56 -4.45 -4.27
N GLU A 96 3.36 -5.18 -3.49
CA GLU A 96 2.89 -6.23 -2.59
C GLU A 96 1.91 -5.67 -1.56
N VAL A 97 2.25 -4.56 -0.90
CA VAL A 97 1.39 -3.88 0.07
C VAL A 97 0.04 -3.53 -0.55
N TRP A 98 0.06 -2.95 -1.76
CA TRP A 98 -1.17 -2.52 -2.42
C TRP A 98 -2.04 -3.67 -2.91
N GLN A 99 -1.45 -4.81 -3.28
CA GLN A 99 -2.22 -6.02 -3.56
C GLN A 99 -2.98 -6.51 -2.33
N HIS A 100 -2.40 -6.42 -1.14
CA HIS A 100 -3.12 -6.73 0.11
C HIS A 100 -4.23 -5.71 0.40
N VAL A 101 -3.99 -4.42 0.17
CA VAL A 101 -5.03 -3.38 0.32
C VAL A 101 -6.21 -3.65 -0.61
N ILE A 102 -5.97 -4.06 -1.86
CA ILE A 102 -7.04 -4.45 -2.81
C ILE A 102 -7.88 -5.59 -2.23
N LYS A 103 -7.25 -6.66 -1.76
CA LYS A 103 -7.94 -7.81 -1.16
C LYS A 103 -8.83 -7.40 0.01
N LEU A 104 -8.38 -6.47 0.86
CA LEU A 104 -9.17 -5.96 1.98
C LEU A 104 -10.42 -5.20 1.51
N TYR A 105 -10.28 -4.33 0.50
CA TYR A 105 -11.43 -3.64 -0.09
C TYR A 105 -12.41 -4.59 -0.78
N GLU A 106 -11.90 -5.60 -1.50
CA GLU A 106 -12.75 -6.63 -2.13
C GLU A 106 -13.53 -7.44 -1.11
N LYS A 107 -12.87 -7.85 -0.02
CA LYS A 107 -13.51 -8.56 1.09
C LYS A 107 -14.61 -7.72 1.73
N GLN A 108 -14.33 -6.45 2.05
CA GLN A 108 -15.31 -5.53 2.63
C GLN A 108 -16.51 -5.29 1.69
N ALA A 109 -16.26 -5.18 0.39
CA ALA A 109 -17.30 -5.03 -0.62
C ALA A 109 -18.21 -6.27 -0.68
N GLU A 110 -17.63 -7.48 -0.64
CA GLU A 110 -18.40 -8.73 -0.65
C GLU A 110 -19.24 -8.89 0.61
N GLU A 111 -18.69 -8.61 1.79
CA GLU A 111 -19.44 -8.61 3.05
C GLU A 111 -20.62 -7.64 3.03
N SER A 112 -20.43 -6.47 2.41
CA SER A 112 -21.49 -5.45 2.25
C SER A 112 -22.59 -5.91 1.29
N ARG A 113 -22.23 -6.60 0.20
CA ARG A 113 -23.19 -7.18 -0.75
C ARG A 113 -23.98 -8.31 -0.11
N GLU A 114 -23.32 -9.19 0.62
CA GLU A 114 -23.95 -10.33 1.28
C GLU A 114 -24.92 -9.86 2.37
N ARG A 115 -24.50 -8.89 3.20
CA ARG A 115 -25.41 -8.24 4.17
C ARG A 115 -26.63 -7.63 3.48
N SER A 116 -26.44 -6.98 2.33
CA SER A 116 -27.54 -6.41 1.55
C SER A 116 -28.49 -7.49 0.99
N ARG A 117 -27.97 -8.62 0.54
CA ARG A 117 -28.77 -9.78 0.11
C ARG A 117 -29.62 -10.34 1.25
N GLN A 118 -28.99 -10.56 2.41
CA GLN A 118 -29.68 -11.08 3.60
C GLN A 118 -30.78 -10.13 4.08
N LEU A 119 -30.54 -8.82 4.06
CA LEU A 119 -31.56 -7.82 4.41
C LEU A 119 -32.75 -7.84 3.44
N ARG A 120 -32.50 -7.95 2.13
CA ARG A 120 -33.56 -8.07 1.11
C ARG A 120 -34.36 -9.35 1.26
N GLU A 121 -33.71 -10.47 1.56
CA GLU A 121 -34.39 -11.75 1.77
C GLU A 121 -35.25 -11.73 3.04
N LYS A 122 -34.74 -11.18 4.15
CA LYS A 122 -35.52 -10.96 5.37
C LYS A 122 -36.72 -10.07 5.11
N ALA A 123 -36.55 -8.97 4.38
CA ALA A 123 -37.67 -8.09 4.00
C ALA A 123 -38.72 -8.83 3.16
N ARG A 124 -38.29 -9.63 2.17
CA ARG A 124 -39.18 -10.45 1.33
C ARG A 124 -39.96 -11.48 2.15
N LYS A 125 -39.33 -12.12 3.14
CA LYS A 125 -39.99 -13.10 4.03
C LYS A 125 -40.99 -12.44 5.00
N ASN A 126 -40.77 -11.18 5.37
CA ASN A 126 -41.64 -10.44 6.27
C ASN A 126 -42.79 -9.69 5.55
N LEU A 127 -42.69 -9.47 4.24
CA LEU A 127 -43.72 -8.85 3.40
C LEU A 127 -45.13 -9.48 3.51
N PRO A 128 -45.29 -10.82 3.53
CA PRO A 128 -46.59 -11.47 3.71
C PRO A 128 -47.21 -11.21 5.09
N PHE A 129 -46.39 -10.99 6.13
CA PHE A 129 -46.88 -10.68 7.48
C PHE A 129 -47.40 -9.23 7.56
N LEU A 130 -46.72 -8.29 6.89
CA LEU A 130 -47.16 -6.89 6.87
C LEU A 130 -48.49 -6.71 6.12
N ASN A 131 -48.70 -7.40 5.00
CA ASN A 131 -49.98 -7.37 4.28
C ASN A 131 -51.15 -8.01 5.06
N LYS A 132 -50.88 -8.91 6.01
CA LYS A 132 -51.92 -9.49 6.88
C LYS A 132 -52.35 -8.57 8.02
N ILE A 133 -51.50 -7.63 8.42
CA ILE A 133 -51.76 -6.70 9.53
C ILE A 133 -52.47 -5.43 9.03
N ASN A 134 -52.32 -5.08 7.75
CA ASN A 134 -53.02 -3.95 7.13
C ASN A 134 -53.58 -4.36 5.75
N PRO A 135 -54.67 -5.14 5.71
CA PRO A 135 -55.37 -5.41 4.46
C PRO A 135 -55.99 -4.11 3.95
N GLN A 136 -55.59 -3.66 2.76
CA GLN A 136 -56.37 -2.67 2.01
C GLN A 136 -57.67 -3.27 1.51
#